data_AF-A0AA86SDY1-F1
#
_entry.id   AF-A0AA86SDY1-F1
#
_cell.length_a   1.000
_cell.length_b   1.000
_cell.length_c   1.000
_cell.angle_alpha   90.00
_cell.angle_beta   90.00
_cell.angle_gamma   90.00
#
_symmetry.space_group_name_H-M   'P 1'
#
loop_
_entity.id
_entity.type
_entity.pdbx_description
1 polymer ?
#
loop_
_entity_poly.entity_id
_entity_poly.type
_entity_poly.pdbx_seq_one_letter_code
_entity_poly.pdbx_strand_id
1 'polypeptide(L)'
;MEVLGSEDLEETNYSLLDSLQLFALAMLLDQIQFRHESDGWSREEFQELQNINTTANISKQGTQNTAAVQAGVEKNLNITQPVVGPKNNVFEDEKNDPSLSTTIANDKLLDGLLVSSFDEASCTSRYQSYLYRKASPHKPSKYLISKLRNYERLHQSCGPYTKSYNETMRKGAKLSKNDVGKECKYLVWTATDGLGNRMITLVAAFLYAILTDRVLLVRFDVDMFDLFCEPFPDSSWLLPKNSPYWKDLQQFETRESLFMNNKENRSHELLPPVIFLNLMHTHVGHTDLFHCDQSQDLLHKIPVLIIWSNQYFVPSLFMISSFEQELSKMFPNKDTIFYHLGRYLFHPSNEAWELIRNFYEAHLTKADERIGLQIRVFNTQQTPHQIILNEIVACAHQNKLLPEFELQNSATFPLEKQTSKAVLVVSLYSKYGEKLKTMYQTNTSSSRQVIKVYQPSHEERQNSSDSMHNIKAWTEIYLLSLCDALVTSPMSTFGYVAHSLGGLKPWILQTLYGKTVPDPPCQRAKYMEPCFHFPPKYDCRANSTVDFTSLFNHIEHCEDVSGGLKVVNTYD
;
A
#
# COMPACT_ATOMS: atom_id res chain seq x y z
N MET A 1 -42.63 11.22 62.90
CA MET A 1 -43.45 10.80 61.75
C MET A 1 -42.80 11.42 60.52
N GLU A 2 -41.62 10.95 60.16
CA GLU A 2 -41.32 9.78 59.29
C GLU A 2 -41.39 10.13 57.79
N VAL A 3 -40.17 10.33 57.26
CA VAL A 3 -39.61 9.97 55.95
C VAL A 3 -40.42 10.28 54.68
N LEU A 4 -39.91 11.24 53.90
CA LEU A 4 -40.13 11.33 52.45
C LEU A 4 -38.82 11.08 51.71
N GLY A 5 -38.94 10.34 50.60
CA GLY A 5 -37.91 9.59 49.88
C GLY A 5 -36.73 10.38 49.33
N SER A 6 -35.61 9.68 49.30
CA SER A 6 -34.40 9.93 48.51
C SER A 6 -34.36 8.92 47.36
N GLU A 7 -34.79 9.32 46.17
CA GLU A 7 -34.53 8.61 44.91
C GLU A 7 -34.35 9.70 43.85
N ASP A 8 -33.11 9.87 43.39
CA ASP A 8 -32.72 10.48 42.10
C ASP A 8 -31.22 10.81 42.17
N LEU A 9 -30.35 9.83 41.91
CA LEU A 9 -28.94 10.05 41.55
C LEU A 9 -28.20 8.79 41.00
N GLU A 10 -28.86 7.64 40.82
CA GLU A 10 -28.21 6.42 40.31
C GLU A 10 -28.47 6.08 38.83
N GLU A 11 -29.46 6.67 38.14
CA GLU A 11 -29.82 6.24 36.77
C GLU A 11 -28.99 6.85 35.63
N THR A 12 -28.17 7.88 35.86
CA THR A 12 -27.37 8.52 34.79
C THR A 12 -25.95 7.96 34.62
N ASN A 13 -25.44 7.19 35.58
CA ASN A 13 -24.12 6.56 35.48
C ASN A 13 -24.15 5.18 34.83
N TYR A 14 -25.28 4.46 34.87
CA TYR A 14 -25.39 3.13 34.26
C TYR A 14 -25.41 3.16 32.73
N SER A 15 -25.98 4.20 32.09
CA SER A 15 -26.04 4.26 30.62
C SER A 15 -24.69 4.58 29.96
N LEU A 16 -23.82 5.34 30.63
CA LEU A 16 -22.45 5.65 30.17
C LEU A 16 -21.50 4.45 30.36
N LEU A 17 -21.65 3.71 31.47
CA LEU A 17 -20.90 2.48 31.72
C LEU A 17 -21.31 1.34 30.77
N ASP A 18 -22.60 1.21 30.46
CA ASP A 18 -23.10 0.23 29.48
C ASP A 18 -22.66 0.59 28.05
N SER A 19 -22.63 1.89 27.70
CA SER A 19 -22.14 2.35 26.39
C SER A 19 -20.63 2.10 26.23
N LEU A 20 -19.83 2.34 27.28
CA LEU A 20 -18.39 2.06 27.31
C LEU A 20 -18.10 0.56 27.31
N GLN A 21 -18.91 -0.25 27.99
CA GLN A 21 -18.81 -1.71 27.96
C GLN A 21 -19.19 -2.28 26.59
N LEU A 22 -20.24 -1.77 25.93
CA LEU A 22 -20.60 -2.14 24.56
C LEU A 22 -19.53 -1.74 23.55
N PHE A 23 -18.89 -0.58 23.72
CA PHE A 23 -17.77 -0.13 22.89
C PHE A 23 -16.51 -0.98 23.11
N ALA A 24 -16.23 -1.35 24.36
CA ALA A 24 -15.12 -2.25 24.70
C ALA A 24 -15.38 -3.68 24.20
N LEU A 25 -16.63 -4.16 24.25
CA LEU A 25 -17.02 -5.46 23.71
C LEU A 25 -16.94 -5.48 22.17
N ALA A 26 -17.32 -4.38 21.51
CA ALA A 26 -17.17 -4.23 20.06
C ALA A 26 -15.70 -4.21 19.64
N MET A 27 -14.83 -3.52 20.38
CA MET A 27 -13.38 -3.57 20.14
C MET A 27 -12.77 -4.96 20.45
N LEU A 28 -13.28 -5.66 21.47
CA LEU A 28 -12.85 -7.03 21.78
C LEU A 28 -13.30 -8.01 20.68
N LEU A 29 -14.51 -7.83 20.14
CA LEU A 29 -15.04 -8.64 19.06
C LEU A 29 -14.30 -8.35 17.74
N ASP A 30 -13.95 -7.10 17.45
CA ASP A 30 -13.06 -6.75 16.34
C ASP A 30 -11.67 -7.39 16.51
N GLN A 31 -11.12 -7.41 17.72
CA GLN A 31 -9.82 -8.06 18.01
C GLN A 31 -9.88 -9.59 17.94
N ILE A 32 -10.97 -10.21 18.37
CA ILE A 32 -11.15 -11.68 18.36
C ILE A 32 -11.47 -12.17 16.93
N GLN A 33 -12.23 -11.40 16.17
CA GLN A 33 -12.64 -11.77 14.81
C GLN A 33 -11.51 -11.56 13.80
N PHE A 34 -10.69 -10.52 13.98
CA PHE A 34 -9.47 -10.36 13.17
C PHE A 34 -8.43 -11.46 13.48
N ARG A 35 -8.34 -11.90 14.76
CA ARG A 35 -7.47 -13.02 15.16
C ARG A 35 -7.83 -14.30 14.41
N HIS A 36 -9.13 -14.59 14.25
CA HIS A 36 -9.62 -15.76 13.51
C HIS A 36 -9.37 -15.74 12.00
N GLU A 37 -9.21 -14.58 11.37
CA GLU A 37 -8.84 -14.46 9.94
C GLU A 37 -7.32 -14.31 9.72
N SER A 38 -6.56 -13.96 10.76
CA SER A 38 -5.09 -13.92 10.76
C SER A 38 -4.42 -15.23 11.19
N ASP A 39 -5.16 -16.18 11.74
CA ASP A 39 -4.66 -17.51 12.13
C ASP A 39 -4.44 -18.40 10.90
N GLY A 40 -3.42 -18.05 10.12
CA GLY A 40 -2.60 -19.04 9.46
C GLY A 40 -1.72 -19.71 10.51
N TRP A 41 -2.13 -20.91 10.93
CA TRP A 41 -1.39 -21.94 11.68
C TRP A 41 -1.36 -21.77 13.20
N SER A 42 -1.92 -22.75 13.90
CA SER A 42 -1.77 -22.94 15.33
C SER A 42 -0.35 -23.40 15.67
N ARG A 43 0.13 -23.08 16.89
CA ARG A 43 1.46 -23.52 17.40
C ARG A 43 1.66 -25.04 17.36
N GLU A 44 0.58 -25.81 17.35
CA GLU A 44 0.60 -27.28 17.33
C GLU A 44 0.87 -27.83 15.91
N GLU A 45 0.40 -27.15 14.86
CA GLU A 45 0.63 -27.54 13.44
C GLU A 45 2.08 -27.26 12.98
N PHE A 46 2.74 -26.26 13.58
CA PHE A 46 4.17 -26.01 13.36
C PHE A 46 5.06 -27.14 13.93
N GLN A 47 4.59 -27.84 14.95
CA GLN A 47 5.30 -28.96 15.56
C GLN A 47 5.14 -30.26 14.76
N GLU A 48 4.03 -30.45 14.05
CA GLU A 48 3.86 -31.57 13.11
C GLU A 48 4.72 -31.44 11.85
N LEU A 49 4.95 -30.23 11.33
CA LEU A 49 5.86 -30.02 10.20
C LEU A 49 7.34 -30.26 10.52
N GLN A 50 7.76 -30.08 11.78
CA GLN A 50 9.12 -30.43 12.20
C GLN A 50 9.33 -31.95 12.27
N ASN A 51 8.26 -32.73 12.51
CA ASN A 51 8.32 -34.20 12.57
C ASN A 51 8.19 -34.87 11.19
N ILE A 52 7.74 -34.16 10.15
CA ILE A 52 7.67 -34.70 8.78
C ILE A 52 9.03 -34.59 8.06
N ASN A 53 9.89 -33.64 8.48
CA ASN A 53 11.23 -33.45 7.89
C ASN A 53 12.32 -34.40 8.43
N THR A 54 12.00 -35.25 9.41
CA THR A 54 12.90 -36.30 9.92
C THR A 54 12.65 -37.68 9.31
N THR A 55 11.68 -37.83 8.41
CA THR A 55 11.33 -39.13 7.79
C THR A 55 11.45 -39.17 6.26
N ALA A 56 12.03 -38.14 5.63
CA ALA A 56 12.37 -38.14 4.21
C ALA A 56 13.87 -38.43 3.97
N ASN A 57 14.34 -39.53 4.56
CA ASN A 57 15.63 -40.14 4.25
C ASN A 57 15.41 -41.65 4.23
N ILE A 58 14.82 -42.17 3.14
CA ILE A 58 14.94 -43.54 2.59
C ILE A 58 14.09 -43.59 1.31
N SER A 59 14.77 -43.57 0.15
CA SER A 59 14.45 -44.34 -1.09
C SER A 59 15.12 -43.69 -2.31
N LYS A 60 16.45 -43.87 -2.41
CA LYS A 60 17.12 -43.90 -3.71
C LYS A 60 17.12 -45.34 -4.20
N GLN A 61 16.34 -45.66 -5.26
CA GLN A 61 16.66 -46.73 -6.22
C GLN A 61 15.61 -46.82 -7.36
N GLY A 62 16.11 -46.85 -8.61
CA GLY A 62 15.36 -47.08 -9.87
C GLY A 62 14.95 -45.77 -10.56
N THR A 63 15.29 -45.45 -11.81
CA THR A 63 15.62 -46.31 -12.95
C THR A 63 16.38 -45.48 -14.01
N GLN A 64 17.39 -46.10 -14.62
CA GLN A 64 18.12 -45.63 -15.81
C GLN A 64 17.26 -45.72 -17.09
N ASN A 65 17.76 -45.09 -18.17
CA ASN A 65 17.31 -45.05 -19.58
C ASN A 65 16.51 -43.78 -19.91
N THR A 66 16.88 -42.93 -20.88
CA THR A 66 17.71 -43.12 -22.08
C THR A 66 18.07 -41.73 -22.63
N ALA A 67 19.36 -41.49 -22.86
CA ALA A 67 19.86 -40.38 -23.65
C ALA A 67 20.42 -40.95 -24.97
N ALA A 68 19.74 -40.69 -26.08
CA ALA A 68 20.30 -40.68 -27.44
C ALA A 68 19.17 -40.27 -28.41
N VAL A 69 19.35 -39.13 -29.07
CA VAL A 69 19.19 -38.88 -30.52
C VAL A 69 19.05 -37.36 -30.70
N GLN A 70 20.20 -36.70 -30.80
CA GLN A 70 20.36 -35.42 -31.47
C GLN A 70 21.32 -35.70 -32.64
N ALA A 71 20.79 -35.75 -33.86
CA ALA A 71 21.50 -35.54 -35.12
C ALA A 71 20.50 -35.72 -36.26
N GLY A 72 20.16 -34.63 -36.96
CA GLY A 72 19.42 -34.74 -38.21
C GLY A 72 18.71 -33.47 -38.64
N VAL A 73 19.33 -32.80 -39.62
CA VAL A 73 18.70 -31.96 -40.66
C VAL A 73 18.59 -30.46 -40.37
N GLU A 74 19.71 -29.76 -40.54
CA GLU A 74 19.73 -28.51 -41.30
C GLU A 74 19.65 -28.84 -42.80
N LYS A 75 18.62 -28.35 -43.49
CA LYS A 75 18.69 -27.70 -44.82
C LYS A 75 17.30 -27.43 -45.39
N ASN A 76 17.22 -26.27 -46.05
CA ASN A 76 16.18 -25.75 -46.92
C ASN A 76 15.08 -24.94 -46.22
N LEU A 77 15.17 -23.61 -46.35
CA LEU A 77 14.25 -22.86 -47.22
C LEU A 77 14.73 -21.40 -47.33
N ASN A 78 15.02 -20.99 -48.57
CA ASN A 78 15.31 -19.61 -48.94
C ASN A 78 14.09 -19.05 -49.68
N ILE A 79 13.67 -17.84 -49.26
CA ILE A 79 13.12 -16.73 -50.06
C ILE A 79 11.71 -16.89 -50.66
N THR A 80 10.75 -16.15 -50.10
CA THR A 80 9.86 -15.25 -50.86
C THR A 80 9.21 -14.20 -49.94
N GLN A 81 9.33 -12.92 -50.32
CA GLN A 81 8.55 -11.76 -49.86
C GLN A 81 8.22 -10.91 -51.13
N PRO A 82 7.30 -9.92 -51.11
CA PRO A 82 6.25 -9.59 -50.14
C PRO A 82 4.88 -9.27 -50.82
N VAL A 83 3.79 -9.20 -50.05
CA VAL A 83 2.56 -8.49 -50.45
C VAL A 83 2.30 -7.36 -49.46
N VAL A 84 2.27 -6.15 -50.02
CA VAL A 84 2.08 -4.86 -49.35
C VAL A 84 0.60 -4.64 -49.03
N GLY A 85 0.29 -4.32 -47.77
CA GLY A 85 -0.97 -3.71 -47.32
C GLY A 85 -0.68 -2.31 -46.74
N PRO A 86 -1.63 -1.36 -46.78
CA PRO A 86 -1.31 0.07 -46.83
C PRO A 86 -0.80 0.61 -45.49
N LYS A 87 0.40 1.20 -45.55
CA LYS A 87 0.95 2.09 -44.53
C LYS A 87 0.19 3.40 -44.57
N ASN A 88 -0.50 3.75 -43.49
CA ASN A 88 -0.80 5.16 -43.20
C ASN A 88 0.41 5.75 -42.50
N ASN A 89 1.33 6.28 -43.30
CA ASN A 89 2.37 7.21 -42.84
C ASN A 89 1.68 8.54 -42.52
N VAL A 90 1.66 8.93 -41.25
CA VAL A 90 1.67 10.34 -40.84
C VAL A 90 2.61 10.44 -39.65
N PHE A 91 3.90 10.55 -39.93
CA PHE A 91 4.91 11.11 -39.03
C PHE A 91 6.15 11.41 -39.86
N GLU A 92 6.12 12.53 -40.59
CA GLU A 92 7.33 13.32 -40.84
C GLU A 92 6.95 14.80 -40.79
N ASP A 93 7.86 15.57 -40.16
CA ASP A 93 7.87 17.02 -39.92
C ASP A 93 7.04 17.58 -38.75
N GLU A 94 7.28 17.06 -37.53
CA GLU A 94 7.28 17.95 -36.36
C GLU A 94 8.68 18.55 -36.19
N LYS A 95 8.77 19.85 -36.44
CA LYS A 95 9.90 20.68 -35.98
C LYS A 95 10.16 20.35 -34.51
N ASN A 96 11.40 19.98 -34.17
CA ASN A 96 11.87 19.81 -32.81
C ASN A 96 11.64 21.10 -32.00
N ASP A 97 10.47 21.21 -31.37
CA ASP A 97 10.17 22.24 -30.39
C ASP A 97 10.91 21.86 -29.09
N PRO A 98 11.91 22.65 -28.66
CA PRO A 98 12.65 22.37 -27.43
C PRO A 98 11.73 22.31 -26.21
N SER A 99 10.59 23.01 -26.23
CA SER A 99 9.62 23.04 -25.13
C SER A 99 8.85 21.72 -25.00
N LEU A 100 8.49 21.09 -26.12
CA LEU A 100 7.82 19.78 -26.14
C LEU A 100 8.77 18.67 -25.68
N SER A 101 10.01 18.68 -26.17
CA SER A 101 11.06 17.74 -25.73
C SER A 101 11.35 17.86 -24.22
N THR A 102 11.39 19.09 -23.70
CA THR A 102 11.58 19.35 -22.26
C THR A 102 10.39 18.85 -21.43
N THR A 103 9.16 19.03 -21.94
CA THR A 103 7.94 18.55 -21.26
C THR A 103 7.90 17.02 -21.20
N ILE A 104 8.19 16.33 -22.31
CA ILE A 104 8.25 14.86 -22.35
C ILE A 104 9.34 14.33 -21.41
N ALA A 105 10.51 14.96 -21.39
CA ALA A 105 11.59 14.58 -20.48
C ALA A 105 11.19 14.76 -19.01
N ASN A 106 10.50 15.84 -18.67
CA ASN A 106 9.99 16.10 -17.33
C ASN A 106 8.91 15.08 -16.92
N ASP A 107 7.97 14.77 -17.80
CA ASP A 107 6.91 13.80 -17.53
C ASP A 107 7.47 12.40 -17.36
N LYS A 108 8.45 11.99 -18.20
CA LYS A 108 9.14 10.70 -18.09
C LYS A 108 9.84 10.53 -16.73
N LEU A 109 10.37 11.61 -16.17
CA LEU A 109 11.06 11.61 -14.87
C LEU A 109 10.19 12.10 -13.71
N LEU A 110 8.88 12.24 -13.93
CA LEU A 110 7.90 12.69 -12.92
C LEU A 110 8.33 14.01 -12.24
N ASP A 111 8.62 15.03 -13.05
CA ASP A 111 9.10 16.35 -12.61
C ASP A 111 10.38 16.27 -11.74
N GLY A 112 11.28 15.32 -12.06
CA GLY A 112 12.55 15.13 -11.35
C GLY A 112 12.45 14.26 -10.09
N LEU A 113 11.28 13.66 -9.80
CA LEU A 113 11.16 12.65 -8.75
C LEU A 113 12.06 11.45 -9.06
N LEU A 114 12.15 11.04 -10.33
CA LEU A 114 12.99 9.92 -10.79
C LEU A 114 14.32 10.41 -11.37
N VAL A 115 15.33 9.54 -11.33
CA VAL A 115 16.61 9.73 -12.04
C VAL A 115 16.63 8.96 -13.35
N SER A 116 17.44 9.40 -14.31
CA SER A 116 17.59 8.77 -15.63
C SER A 116 18.71 7.72 -15.70
N SER A 117 19.32 7.35 -14.57
CA SER A 117 20.52 6.50 -14.54
C SER A 117 20.24 5.00 -14.61
N PHE A 118 18.98 4.56 -14.48
CA PHE A 118 18.63 3.15 -14.61
C PHE A 118 18.65 2.68 -16.07
N ASP A 119 19.06 1.44 -16.29
CA ASP A 119 18.91 0.74 -17.56
C ASP A 119 17.41 0.58 -17.90
N GLU A 120 16.97 1.12 -19.04
CA GLU A 120 15.54 1.14 -19.40
C GLU A 120 14.97 -0.25 -19.65
N ALA A 121 15.78 -1.19 -20.17
CA ALA A 121 15.34 -2.55 -20.47
C ALA A 121 15.11 -3.38 -19.20
N SER A 122 15.90 -3.15 -18.15
CA SER A 122 15.77 -3.82 -16.85
C SER A 122 14.45 -3.53 -16.14
N CYS A 123 13.88 -2.34 -16.35
CA CYS A 123 12.61 -1.92 -15.76
C CYS A 123 11.89 -0.93 -16.67
N THR A 124 11.14 -1.47 -17.62
CA THR A 124 10.44 -0.67 -18.64
C THR A 124 9.36 0.23 -18.07
N SER A 125 8.67 -0.22 -17.02
CA SER A 125 7.59 0.54 -16.36
C SER A 125 8.06 1.88 -15.79
N ARG A 126 9.32 1.97 -15.34
CA ARG A 126 9.92 3.19 -14.77
C ARG A 126 9.83 4.37 -15.71
N TYR A 127 9.99 4.12 -17.00
CA TYR A 127 10.09 5.14 -18.03
C TYR A 127 8.99 5.09 -19.07
N GLN A 128 8.13 4.07 -19.08
CA GLN A 128 6.95 3.99 -19.95
C GLN A 128 5.65 4.34 -19.24
N SER A 129 5.61 4.28 -17.90
CA SER A 129 4.37 4.49 -17.16
C SER A 129 3.72 5.85 -17.39
N TYR A 130 4.50 6.90 -17.68
CA TYR A 130 3.97 8.23 -17.99
C TYR A 130 3.05 8.23 -19.22
N LEU A 131 3.25 7.30 -20.18
CA LEU A 131 2.41 7.17 -21.39
C LEU A 131 0.98 6.70 -21.08
N TYR A 132 0.80 6.01 -19.96
CA TYR A 132 -0.49 5.44 -19.54
C TYR A 132 -1.19 6.30 -18.50
N ARG A 133 -0.50 7.31 -17.95
CA ARG A 133 -0.99 8.17 -16.88
C ARG A 133 -1.35 9.54 -17.42
N LYS A 134 -2.37 10.16 -16.82
CA LYS A 134 -2.63 11.58 -17.02
C LYS A 134 -1.49 12.40 -16.39
N ALA A 135 -1.22 13.56 -16.99
CA ALA A 135 -0.28 14.52 -16.42
C ALA A 135 -0.72 14.87 -14.97
N SER A 136 0.23 14.82 -14.05
CA SER A 136 -0.06 15.07 -12.64
C SER A 136 -0.10 16.56 -12.34
N PRO A 137 -1.12 17.05 -11.60
CA PRO A 137 -1.07 18.40 -11.05
C PRO A 137 -0.17 18.49 -9.80
N HIS A 138 0.23 17.35 -9.22
CA HIS A 138 1.00 17.28 -7.98
C HIS A 138 2.49 17.17 -8.30
N LYS A 139 3.19 18.31 -8.25
CA LYS A 139 4.64 18.37 -8.46
C LYS A 139 5.40 18.15 -7.15
N PRO A 140 6.45 17.31 -7.13
CA PRO A 140 7.30 17.14 -5.96
C PRO A 140 8.01 18.45 -5.62
N SER A 141 8.20 18.73 -4.32
CA SER A 141 8.98 19.90 -3.91
C SER A 141 10.46 19.71 -4.25
N LYS A 142 11.16 20.81 -4.53
CA LYS A 142 12.62 20.78 -4.72
C LYS A 142 13.36 20.19 -3.51
N TYR A 143 12.81 20.41 -2.31
CA TYR A 143 13.37 19.86 -1.07
C TYR A 143 13.25 18.35 -1.01
N LEU A 144 12.07 17.79 -1.35
CA LEU A 144 11.88 16.35 -1.47
C LEU A 144 12.82 15.73 -2.50
N ILE A 145 12.93 16.32 -3.69
CA ILE A 145 13.87 15.85 -4.73
C ILE A 145 15.29 15.81 -4.16
N SER A 146 15.75 16.88 -3.50
CA SER A 146 17.08 16.89 -2.88
C SER A 146 17.24 15.82 -1.81
N LYS A 147 16.23 15.56 -0.97
CA LYS A 147 16.26 14.49 0.04
C LYS A 147 16.38 13.12 -0.61
N LEU A 148 15.65 12.86 -1.69
CA LEU A 148 15.74 11.59 -2.44
C LEU A 148 17.14 11.41 -3.06
N ARG A 149 17.70 12.45 -3.72
CA ARG A 149 19.07 12.38 -4.26
C ARG A 149 20.13 12.16 -3.17
N ASN A 150 19.93 12.73 -1.98
CA ASN A 150 20.82 12.49 -0.84
C ASN A 150 20.69 11.06 -0.33
N TYR A 151 19.46 10.56 -0.25
CA TYR A 151 19.17 9.20 0.16
C TYR A 151 19.78 8.17 -0.81
N GLU A 152 19.69 8.39 -2.12
CA GLU A 152 20.31 7.52 -3.13
C GLU A 152 21.83 7.41 -2.91
N ARG A 153 22.51 8.55 -2.65
CA ARG A 153 23.96 8.56 -2.33
C ARG A 153 24.26 7.84 -1.02
N LEU A 154 23.44 8.03 0.01
CA LEU A 154 23.54 7.28 1.26
C LEU A 154 23.45 5.79 0.98
N HIS A 155 22.42 5.35 0.25
CA HIS A 155 22.18 3.97 -0.09
C HIS A 155 23.31 3.36 -0.95
N GLN A 156 23.87 4.12 -1.89
CA GLN A 156 25.02 3.67 -2.68
C GLN A 156 26.27 3.45 -1.78
N SER A 157 26.51 4.34 -0.83
CA SER A 157 27.68 4.27 0.06
C SER A 157 27.56 3.22 1.19
N CYS A 158 26.34 2.96 1.64
CA CYS A 158 26.05 2.16 2.84
C CYS A 158 25.21 0.90 2.56
N GLY A 159 24.74 0.71 1.33
CA GLY A 159 23.85 -0.39 0.94
C GLY A 159 24.52 -1.76 1.00
N PRO A 160 23.77 -2.83 0.67
CA PRO A 160 24.27 -4.20 0.71
C PRO A 160 25.61 -4.39 0.01
N TYR A 161 26.44 -5.27 0.57
CA TYR A 161 27.76 -5.65 0.05
C TYR A 161 28.85 -4.57 0.07
N THR A 162 28.55 -3.34 0.48
CA THR A 162 29.56 -2.31 0.75
C THR A 162 30.42 -2.64 1.96
N LYS A 163 31.58 -1.98 2.09
CA LYS A 163 32.46 -2.11 3.27
C LYS A 163 31.71 -1.73 4.55
N SER A 164 31.03 -0.59 4.55
CA SER A 164 30.30 -0.08 5.72
C SER A 164 29.13 -0.98 6.12
N TYR A 165 28.42 -1.58 5.15
CA TYR A 165 27.42 -2.60 5.41
C TYR A 165 28.02 -3.82 6.12
N ASN A 166 29.13 -4.36 5.61
CA ASN A 166 29.76 -5.53 6.22
C ASN A 166 30.28 -5.24 7.65
N GLU A 167 30.73 -4.02 7.91
CA GLU A 167 31.17 -3.60 9.24
C GLU A 167 30.01 -3.52 10.23
N THR A 168 28.90 -2.90 9.85
CA THR A 168 27.76 -2.69 10.76
C THR A 168 26.87 -3.93 10.87
N MET A 169 26.48 -4.50 9.73
CA MET A 169 25.43 -5.52 9.65
C MET A 169 25.93 -6.96 9.79
N ARG A 170 27.20 -7.27 9.49
CA ARG A 170 27.73 -8.65 9.60
C ARG A 170 28.52 -8.92 10.87
N LYS A 171 29.27 -7.94 11.38
CA LYS A 171 30.10 -8.12 12.58
C LYS A 171 29.30 -8.01 13.88
N GLY A 172 27.98 -7.79 13.79
CA GLY A 172 27.03 -7.68 14.89
C GLY A 172 27.44 -6.55 15.81
N ALA A 173 27.00 -5.32 15.51
CA ALA A 173 27.43 -4.05 16.11
C ALA A 173 27.93 -4.11 17.58
N LYS A 174 29.17 -4.58 17.79
CA LYS A 174 29.92 -4.34 19.02
C LYS A 174 30.51 -2.94 18.90
N LEU A 175 29.62 -1.96 18.91
CA LEU A 175 29.99 -0.56 18.82
C LEU A 175 30.75 -0.16 20.08
N SER A 176 32.01 0.18 19.87
CA SER A 176 32.79 0.92 20.85
C SER A 176 32.17 2.31 21.03
N LYS A 177 32.18 2.84 22.26
CA LYS A 177 31.76 4.23 22.55
C LYS A 177 32.51 5.29 21.72
N ASN A 178 33.58 4.91 21.03
CA ASN A 178 34.43 5.79 20.22
C ASN A 178 34.03 5.88 18.72
N ASP A 179 33.05 5.11 18.24
CA ASP A 179 32.65 5.08 16.80
C ASP A 179 31.42 5.96 16.48
N VAL A 180 30.97 6.77 17.45
CA VAL A 180 29.79 7.63 17.31
C VAL A 180 30.02 8.71 16.25
N GLY A 181 29.29 8.61 15.13
CA GLY A 181 29.18 9.68 14.12
C GLY A 181 29.84 9.41 12.76
N LYS A 182 30.40 8.21 12.51
CA LYS A 182 31.01 7.85 11.21
C LYS A 182 30.36 6.65 10.50
N GLU A 183 29.30 6.09 11.06
CA GLU A 183 28.80 4.77 10.65
C GLU A 183 27.38 4.80 10.07
N CYS A 184 27.16 3.93 9.10
CA CYS A 184 25.87 3.75 8.44
C CYS A 184 24.85 3.18 9.42
N LYS A 185 23.64 3.74 9.42
CA LYS A 185 22.51 3.22 10.18
C LYS A 185 21.54 2.53 9.25
N TYR A 186 20.81 1.54 9.77
CA TYR A 186 19.96 0.67 8.99
C TYR A 186 18.55 0.60 9.57
N LEU A 187 17.59 0.49 8.66
CA LEU A 187 16.20 0.17 8.95
C LEU A 187 15.83 -1.08 8.14
N VAL A 188 15.65 -2.20 8.83
CA VAL A 188 15.19 -3.45 8.21
C VAL A 188 13.68 -3.49 8.30
N TRP A 189 13.01 -3.55 7.16
CA TRP A 189 11.55 -3.69 7.08
C TRP A 189 11.19 -5.13 6.69
N THR A 190 10.17 -5.69 7.37
CA THR A 190 9.69 -7.05 7.11
C THR A 190 8.23 -7.03 6.63
N ALA A 191 7.98 -7.70 5.51
CA ALA A 191 6.65 -7.85 4.94
C ALA A 191 5.71 -8.68 5.84
N THR A 192 4.44 -8.28 5.91
CA THR A 192 3.39 -9.00 6.63
C THR A 192 2.01 -8.65 6.05
N ASP A 193 1.01 -9.51 6.31
CA ASP A 193 -0.34 -9.44 5.75
C ASP A 193 -0.38 -9.38 4.21
N GLY A 194 -1.46 -8.83 3.64
CA GLY A 194 -1.65 -8.71 2.19
C GLY A 194 -0.85 -7.58 1.53
N LEU A 195 -0.78 -7.62 0.20
CA LEU A 195 0.03 -6.69 -0.60
C LEU A 195 -0.25 -5.20 -0.32
N GLY A 196 -1.52 -4.82 -0.13
CA GLY A 196 -1.89 -3.45 0.22
C GLY A 196 -1.21 -2.97 1.52
N ASN A 197 -1.25 -3.79 2.57
CA ASN A 197 -0.60 -3.48 3.86
C ASN A 197 0.92 -3.36 3.69
N ARG A 198 1.53 -4.29 2.94
CA ARG A 198 2.98 -4.27 2.68
C ARG A 198 3.41 -2.99 1.97
N MET A 199 2.65 -2.54 0.99
CA MET A 199 2.98 -1.34 0.22
C MET A 199 2.83 -0.06 1.04
N ILE A 200 1.75 0.09 1.82
CA ILE A 200 1.58 1.26 2.69
C ILE A 200 2.63 1.31 3.80
N THR A 201 2.98 0.18 4.41
CA THR A 201 3.98 0.18 5.49
C THR A 201 5.38 0.39 4.97
N LEU A 202 5.68 -0.10 3.76
CA LEU A 202 6.97 0.12 3.12
C LEU A 202 7.20 1.59 2.77
N VAL A 203 6.16 2.31 2.32
CA VAL A 203 6.24 3.77 2.14
C VAL A 203 6.46 4.48 3.47
N ALA A 204 5.71 4.11 4.52
CA ALA A 204 5.88 4.70 5.84
C ALA A 204 7.29 4.46 6.42
N ALA A 205 7.81 3.24 6.25
CA ALA A 205 9.16 2.87 6.66
C ALA A 205 10.24 3.61 5.85
N PHE A 206 10.05 3.78 4.55
CA PHE A 206 10.96 4.55 3.71
C PHE A 206 11.01 6.02 4.12
N LEU A 207 9.86 6.63 4.40
CA LEU A 207 9.82 8.00 4.91
C LEU A 207 10.55 8.12 6.24
N TYR A 208 10.32 7.18 7.16
CA TYR A 208 11.04 7.14 8.44
C TYR A 208 12.56 6.94 8.24
N ALA A 209 12.98 6.14 7.25
CA ALA A 209 14.39 5.97 6.91
C ALA A 209 15.02 7.29 6.41
N ILE A 210 14.33 8.05 5.57
CA ILE A 210 14.79 9.39 5.12
C ILE A 210 14.89 10.35 6.31
N LEU A 211 13.91 10.37 7.20
CA LEU A 211 13.88 11.28 8.36
C LEU A 211 14.95 10.97 9.40
N THR A 212 15.48 9.75 9.42
CA THR A 212 16.46 9.28 10.42
C THR A 212 17.83 8.96 9.83
N ASP A 213 18.07 9.34 8.56
CA ASP A 213 19.30 9.07 7.80
C ASP A 213 19.73 7.60 7.87
N ARG A 214 18.76 6.68 7.67
CA ARG A 214 18.97 5.23 7.67
C ARG A 214 18.86 4.65 6.27
N VAL A 215 19.66 3.64 5.98
CA VAL A 215 19.48 2.77 4.81
C VAL A 215 18.32 1.83 5.06
N LEU A 216 17.25 1.94 4.27
CA LEU A 216 16.16 0.98 4.23
C LEU A 216 16.64 -0.32 3.56
N LEU A 217 16.42 -1.45 4.24
CA LEU A 217 16.63 -2.78 3.69
C LEU A 217 15.33 -3.58 3.81
N VAL A 218 14.84 -4.13 2.71
CA VAL A 218 13.58 -4.86 2.66
C VAL A 218 13.80 -6.36 2.70
N ARG A 219 13.14 -7.04 3.64
CA ARG A 219 13.10 -8.50 3.69
C ARG A 219 11.91 -8.98 2.86
N PHE A 220 12.15 -9.23 1.59
CA PHE A 220 11.18 -9.88 0.70
C PHE A 220 11.31 -11.40 0.79
N ASP A 221 10.17 -12.06 0.98
CA ASP A 221 10.05 -13.49 0.79
C ASP A 221 9.70 -13.78 -0.69
N VAL A 222 9.56 -15.07 -1.03
CA VAL A 222 9.40 -15.54 -2.43
C VAL A 222 8.21 -14.92 -3.16
N ASP A 223 7.23 -14.46 -2.40
CA ASP A 223 5.98 -13.87 -2.83
C ASP A 223 6.08 -12.38 -3.22
N MET A 224 7.24 -11.75 -3.02
CA MET A 224 7.47 -10.32 -3.29
C MET A 224 8.60 -10.04 -4.30
N PHE A 225 9.47 -11.01 -4.62
CA PHE A 225 10.68 -10.76 -5.45
C PHE A 225 10.38 -10.24 -6.86
N ASP A 226 9.30 -10.71 -7.49
CA ASP A 226 8.99 -10.40 -8.89
C ASP A 226 7.99 -9.23 -9.04
N LEU A 227 7.70 -8.49 -7.98
CA LEU A 227 6.70 -7.40 -8.02
C LEU A 227 7.27 -6.06 -8.44
N PHE A 228 8.44 -5.70 -7.91
CA PHE A 228 8.99 -4.35 -7.99
C PHE A 228 10.40 -4.32 -8.55
N CYS A 229 10.70 -3.31 -9.35
CA CYS A 229 12.07 -3.00 -9.73
C CYS A 229 12.87 -2.40 -8.56
N GLU A 230 14.19 -2.42 -8.66
CA GLU A 230 15.08 -1.72 -7.73
C GLU A 230 14.84 -0.21 -7.76
N PRO A 231 14.52 0.45 -6.64
CA PRO A 231 14.17 1.87 -6.61
C PRO A 231 15.38 2.82 -6.50
N PHE A 232 16.55 2.31 -6.11
CA PHE A 232 17.74 3.12 -5.86
C PHE A 232 18.82 2.81 -6.91
N PRO A 233 19.45 3.84 -7.53
CA PRO A 233 20.44 3.63 -8.57
C PRO A 233 21.72 3.00 -7.99
N ASP A 234 22.33 2.09 -8.75
CA ASP A 234 23.59 1.42 -8.42
C ASP A 234 23.62 0.74 -7.03
N SER A 235 22.45 0.31 -6.53
CA SER A 235 22.31 -0.35 -5.25
C SER A 235 21.11 -1.30 -5.25
N SER A 236 20.97 -2.11 -4.20
CA SER A 236 19.80 -2.97 -4.01
C SER A 236 19.21 -2.74 -2.64
N TRP A 237 17.91 -2.47 -2.57
CA TRP A 237 17.21 -2.35 -1.29
C TRP A 237 16.99 -3.70 -0.60
N LEU A 238 17.25 -4.83 -1.27
CA LEU A 238 16.97 -6.15 -0.72
C LEU A 238 17.96 -6.49 0.41
N LEU A 239 17.42 -6.94 1.54
CA LEU A 239 18.24 -7.51 2.60
C LEU A 239 18.90 -8.79 2.09
N PRO A 240 20.24 -8.95 2.17
CA PRO A 240 20.90 -10.20 1.80
C PRO A 240 20.39 -11.38 2.64
N LYS A 241 20.09 -12.52 2.00
CA LYS A 241 19.61 -13.75 2.68
C LYS A 241 20.57 -14.30 3.74
N ASN A 242 21.85 -13.98 3.63
CA ASN A 242 22.88 -14.36 4.61
C ASN A 242 23.06 -13.34 5.75
N SER A 243 22.18 -12.33 5.83
CA SER A 243 22.17 -11.35 6.92
C SER A 243 21.82 -12.03 8.25
N PRO A 244 22.46 -11.66 9.37
CA PRO A 244 22.08 -12.16 10.69
C PRO A 244 20.66 -11.74 11.10
N TYR A 245 20.10 -10.72 10.47
CA TYR A 245 18.74 -10.21 10.71
C TYR A 245 17.68 -10.87 9.82
N TRP A 246 18.05 -11.89 9.04
CA TRP A 246 17.11 -12.58 8.16
C TRP A 246 16.16 -13.51 8.93
N LYS A 247 16.67 -14.21 9.96
CA LYS A 247 15.95 -15.22 10.75
C LYS A 247 15.63 -14.74 12.17
N ASP A 248 14.69 -15.43 12.80
CA ASP A 248 14.29 -15.32 14.22
C ASP A 248 14.30 -13.88 14.77
N LEU A 249 13.27 -13.10 14.42
CA LEU A 249 13.17 -11.70 14.84
C LEU A 249 12.82 -11.55 16.34
N GLN A 250 12.34 -12.62 16.98
CA GLN A 250 11.94 -12.61 18.40
C GLN A 250 13.15 -12.63 19.34
N GLN A 251 14.34 -12.94 18.83
CA GLN A 251 15.59 -12.93 19.61
C GLN A 251 16.08 -11.51 19.96
N PHE A 252 15.59 -10.49 19.26
CA PHE A 252 16.06 -9.12 19.44
C PHE A 252 15.28 -8.40 20.54
N GLU A 253 15.97 -7.57 21.31
CA GLU A 253 15.34 -6.74 22.33
C GLU A 253 14.26 -5.85 21.72
N THR A 254 13.10 -5.83 22.36
CA THR A 254 12.06 -4.89 22.00
C THR A 254 12.31 -3.56 22.71
N ARG A 255 11.68 -2.53 22.19
CA ARG A 255 11.72 -1.23 22.84
C ARG A 255 11.17 -1.30 24.26
N GLU A 256 10.04 -1.97 24.46
CA GLU A 256 9.36 -2.11 25.75
C GLU A 256 10.29 -2.75 26.78
N SER A 257 11.03 -3.80 26.41
CA SER A 257 12.00 -4.44 27.31
C SER A 257 13.12 -3.47 27.73
N LEU A 258 13.60 -2.60 26.83
CA LEU A 258 14.62 -1.61 27.17
C LEU A 258 14.14 -0.54 28.14
N PHE A 259 12.90 -0.06 27.98
CA PHE A 259 12.35 0.94 28.91
C PHE A 259 12.06 0.34 30.28
N MET A 260 11.65 -0.93 30.36
CA MET A 260 11.47 -1.63 31.63
C MET A 260 12.81 -1.85 32.34
N ASN A 261 13.85 -2.30 31.62
CA ASN A 261 15.18 -2.54 32.19
C ASN A 261 15.87 -1.24 32.65
N ASN A 262 15.72 -0.14 31.90
CA ASN A 262 16.31 1.16 32.26
C ASN A 262 15.69 1.82 33.50
N LYS A 263 14.47 1.42 33.92
CA LYS A 263 13.89 1.90 35.19
C LYS A 263 14.55 1.25 36.41
N GLU A 264 15.10 0.04 36.26
CA GLU A 264 15.73 -0.72 37.34
C GLU A 264 17.24 -0.44 37.47
N ASN A 265 17.95 -0.11 36.37
CA ASN A 265 19.40 0.16 36.38
C ASN A 265 19.77 1.62 36.07
N ARG A 266 20.11 2.42 37.10
CA ARG A 266 20.65 3.79 36.96
C ARG A 266 22.16 3.85 36.72
N SER A 267 22.71 3.02 35.83
CA SER A 267 24.16 3.02 35.57
C SER A 267 24.51 2.70 34.12
N HIS A 268 24.81 3.74 33.33
CA HIS A 268 25.68 3.74 32.13
C HIS A 268 25.73 2.49 31.21
N GLU A 269 24.60 1.82 30.97
CA GLU A 269 24.56 0.65 30.09
C GLU A 269 24.65 1.02 28.60
N LEU A 270 25.40 0.20 27.87
CA LEU A 270 25.58 0.29 26.42
C LEU A 270 24.21 0.06 25.75
N LEU A 271 23.78 0.98 24.89
CA LEU A 271 22.57 0.78 24.08
C LEU A 271 22.74 -0.47 23.22
N PRO A 272 21.68 -1.27 23.02
CA PRO A 272 21.78 -2.44 22.18
C PRO A 272 22.08 -2.04 20.73
N PRO A 273 22.81 -2.88 20.00
CA PRO A 273 23.10 -2.63 18.59
C PRO A 273 21.88 -2.69 17.67
N VAL A 274 20.84 -3.38 18.12
CA VAL A 274 19.66 -3.75 17.34
C VAL A 274 18.43 -3.61 18.23
N ILE A 275 17.37 -3.00 17.70
CA ILE A 275 16.04 -3.05 18.32
C ILE A 275 15.03 -3.60 17.34
N PHE A 276 14.12 -4.42 17.86
CA PHE A 276 12.88 -4.80 17.18
C PHE A 276 11.72 -3.86 17.58
N LEU A 277 11.05 -3.30 16.58
CA LEU A 277 9.90 -2.40 16.70
C LEU A 277 8.66 -3.12 16.16
N ASN A 278 7.76 -3.49 17.06
CA ASN A 278 6.47 -4.07 16.72
C ASN A 278 5.42 -2.95 16.63
N LEU A 279 5.06 -2.57 15.41
CA LEU A 279 4.04 -1.56 15.11
C LEU A 279 2.84 -2.21 14.41
N MET A 280 2.52 -3.45 14.76
CA MET A 280 1.34 -4.17 14.27
C MET A 280 0.07 -3.64 14.92
N HIS A 281 -1.06 -3.69 14.22
CA HIS A 281 -2.36 -3.36 14.79
C HIS A 281 -2.77 -4.15 16.04
N THR A 282 -2.24 -5.37 16.25
CA THR A 282 -2.49 -6.18 17.46
C THR A 282 -1.64 -5.75 18.64
N HIS A 283 -0.59 -4.95 18.40
CA HIS A 283 0.27 -4.39 19.43
C HIS A 283 -0.38 -3.14 20.03
N VAL A 284 -1.59 -3.30 20.59
CA VAL A 284 -2.32 -2.23 21.27
C VAL A 284 -2.04 -2.31 22.77
N GLY A 285 -1.20 -1.41 23.26
CA GLY A 285 -0.95 -1.20 24.67
C GLY A 285 -0.45 0.21 24.94
N HIS A 286 -0.58 0.69 26.19
CA HIS A 286 -0.05 1.98 26.66
C HIS A 286 1.48 2.11 26.61
N THR A 287 2.16 1.18 25.94
CA THR A 287 3.62 1.05 25.88
C THR A 287 4.21 1.38 24.51
N ASP A 288 3.39 1.43 23.44
CA ASP A 288 3.88 1.91 22.14
C ASP A 288 3.95 3.44 22.14
N LEU A 289 5.17 3.92 22.32
CA LEU A 289 5.52 5.34 22.42
C LEU A 289 6.32 5.77 21.17
N PHE A 290 6.22 5.04 20.05
CA PHE A 290 7.05 5.26 18.85
C PHE A 290 6.93 6.71 18.34
N HIS A 291 5.74 7.29 18.45
CA HIS A 291 5.42 8.67 18.09
C HIS A 291 5.96 9.73 19.06
N CYS A 292 6.68 9.36 20.12
CA CYS A 292 7.20 10.32 21.11
C CYS A 292 8.63 10.77 20.80
N ASP A 293 8.92 12.08 20.93
CA ASP A 293 10.28 12.64 20.74
C ASP A 293 11.35 11.93 21.58
N GLN A 294 11.09 11.68 22.87
CA GLN A 294 12.02 10.97 23.77
C GLN A 294 12.34 9.55 23.29
N SER A 295 11.39 8.89 22.61
CA SER A 295 11.67 7.62 21.93
C SER A 295 12.69 7.80 20.83
N GLN A 296 12.45 8.80 19.99
CA GLN A 296 13.18 9.00 18.76
C GLN A 296 14.62 9.37 19.07
N ASP A 297 14.86 10.13 20.14
CA ASP A 297 16.20 10.40 20.66
C ASP A 297 16.98 9.13 21.03
N LEU A 298 16.29 8.12 21.58
CA LEU A 298 16.88 6.81 21.89
C LEU A 298 17.12 6.01 20.61
N LEU A 299 16.09 5.86 19.78
CA LEU A 299 16.14 5.08 18.54
C LEU A 299 17.19 5.64 17.58
N HIS A 300 17.38 6.96 17.52
CA HIS A 300 18.38 7.62 16.69
C HIS A 300 19.81 7.17 17.01
N LYS A 301 20.11 6.78 18.26
CA LYS A 301 21.44 6.30 18.67
C LYS A 301 21.71 4.85 18.28
N ILE A 302 20.67 4.10 17.93
CA ILE A 302 20.75 2.67 17.69
C ILE A 302 21.04 2.39 16.22
N PRO A 303 22.05 1.59 15.87
CA PRO A 303 22.47 1.42 14.48
C PRO A 303 21.45 0.69 13.62
N VAL A 304 20.88 -0.39 14.13
CA VAL A 304 19.95 -1.25 13.36
C VAL A 304 18.59 -1.23 14.03
N LEU A 305 17.59 -0.79 13.28
CA LEU A 305 16.18 -0.92 13.68
C LEU A 305 15.52 -1.95 12.78
N ILE A 306 14.74 -2.86 13.36
CA ILE A 306 13.92 -3.81 12.62
C ILE A 306 12.46 -3.43 12.85
N ILE A 307 11.73 -3.06 11.81
CA ILE A 307 10.30 -2.73 11.87
C ILE A 307 9.47 -3.91 11.37
N TRP A 308 8.46 -4.25 12.15
CA TRP A 308 7.37 -5.13 11.76
C TRP A 308 6.04 -4.41 11.95
N SER A 309 5.34 -4.14 10.85
CA SER A 309 4.11 -3.35 10.85
C SER A 309 3.21 -3.68 9.68
N ASN A 310 1.91 -3.55 9.89
CA ASN A 310 0.88 -3.60 8.86
C ASN A 310 0.09 -2.30 8.71
N GLN A 311 0.59 -1.21 9.29
CA GLN A 311 -0.06 0.10 9.37
C GLN A 311 0.62 1.18 8.52
N TYR A 312 -0.17 2.11 7.96
CA TYR A 312 0.35 3.35 7.38
C TYR A 312 0.64 4.37 8.47
N PHE A 313 1.72 4.19 9.23
CA PHE A 313 2.02 4.98 10.43
C PHE A 313 2.55 6.41 10.16
N VAL A 314 2.41 6.93 8.94
CA VAL A 314 2.86 8.29 8.58
C VAL A 314 2.23 9.40 9.45
N PRO A 315 0.93 9.36 9.82
CA PRO A 315 0.37 10.36 10.74
C PRO A 315 1.12 10.45 12.08
N SER A 316 1.63 9.34 12.61
CA SER A 316 2.46 9.37 13.83
C SER A 316 3.80 10.07 13.64
N LEU A 317 4.34 10.11 12.41
CA LEU A 317 5.58 10.83 12.14
C LEU A 317 5.41 12.35 12.26
N PHE A 318 4.20 12.87 12.01
CA PHE A 318 3.87 14.28 12.22
C PHE A 318 3.70 14.64 13.70
N MET A 319 3.48 13.65 14.57
CA MET A 319 3.39 13.87 16.02
C MET A 319 4.77 14.09 16.67
N ILE A 320 5.85 13.80 15.94
CA ILE A 320 7.24 13.95 16.39
C ILE A 320 7.74 15.34 15.97
N SER A 321 8.10 16.15 16.96
CA SER A 321 8.41 17.58 16.78
C SER A 321 9.58 17.80 15.81
N SER A 322 10.62 16.95 15.87
CA SER A 322 11.78 17.07 14.98
C SER A 322 11.46 16.68 13.52
N PHE A 323 10.46 15.83 13.30
CA PHE A 323 10.11 15.36 11.96
C PHE A 323 9.10 16.26 11.27
N GLU A 324 8.16 16.85 12.02
CA GLU A 324 7.13 17.74 11.47
C GLU A 324 7.74 18.83 10.58
N GLN A 325 8.81 19.50 11.04
CA GLN A 325 9.44 20.58 10.28
C GLN A 325 10.05 20.10 8.96
N GLU A 326 10.65 18.90 8.95
CA GLU A 326 11.23 18.31 7.75
C GLU A 326 10.14 17.83 6.79
N LEU A 327 9.08 17.22 7.32
CA LEU A 327 7.91 16.77 6.57
C LEU A 327 7.19 17.94 5.90
N SER A 328 6.97 19.05 6.62
CA SER A 328 6.33 20.26 6.08
C SER A 328 7.14 20.90 4.94
N LYS A 329 8.49 20.77 4.92
CA LYS A 329 9.33 21.20 3.79
C LYS A 329 9.29 20.21 2.62
N MET A 330 9.32 18.91 2.91
CA MET A 330 9.28 17.86 1.89
C MET A 330 7.93 17.85 1.17
N PHE A 331 6.84 18.00 1.91
CA PHE A 331 5.47 17.92 1.43
C PHE A 331 4.68 19.18 1.81
N PRO A 332 4.85 20.29 1.06
CA PRO A 332 4.03 21.49 1.25
C PRO A 332 2.54 21.16 1.15
N ASN A 333 2.18 20.32 0.18
CA ASN A 333 0.89 19.64 0.12
C ASN A 333 1.02 18.30 0.86
N LYS A 334 0.62 18.28 2.13
CA LYS A 334 0.69 17.10 2.99
C LYS A 334 -0.16 15.91 2.47
N ASP A 335 -1.17 16.16 1.64
CA ASP A 335 -1.96 15.13 0.95
C ASP A 335 -1.21 14.43 -0.21
N THR A 336 0.12 14.57 -0.33
CA THR A 336 0.90 14.03 -1.48
C THR A 336 2.03 13.08 -1.07
N ILE A 337 2.05 12.64 0.19
CA ILE A 337 3.16 11.86 0.75
C ILE A 337 3.25 10.49 0.08
N PHE A 338 2.18 9.69 0.18
CA PHE A 338 2.13 8.40 -0.49
C PHE A 338 2.18 8.57 -2.01
N TYR A 339 1.53 9.60 -2.55
CA TYR A 339 1.54 9.88 -3.98
C TYR A 339 2.97 9.98 -4.53
N HIS A 340 3.82 10.78 -3.90
CA HIS A 340 5.21 10.93 -4.34
C HIS A 340 6.07 9.73 -4.01
N LEU A 341 6.03 9.24 -2.76
CA LEU A 341 6.93 8.16 -2.34
C LEU A 341 6.55 6.82 -2.96
N GLY A 342 5.25 6.54 -3.12
CA GLY A 342 4.76 5.35 -3.80
C GLY A 342 5.15 5.33 -5.29
N ARG A 343 5.05 6.47 -5.99
CA ARG A 343 5.49 6.57 -7.41
C ARG A 343 7.00 6.55 -7.59
N TYR A 344 7.75 6.85 -6.54
CA TYR A 344 9.21 6.74 -6.52
C TYR A 344 9.69 5.31 -6.23
N LEU A 345 9.02 4.60 -5.31
CA LEU A 345 9.41 3.24 -4.91
C LEU A 345 8.85 2.16 -5.84
N PHE A 346 7.57 2.24 -6.19
CA PHE A 346 6.84 1.10 -6.77
C PHE A 346 6.76 1.19 -8.29
N HIS A 347 7.82 0.70 -8.93
CA HIS A 347 7.83 0.44 -10.36
C HIS A 347 7.55 -1.05 -10.60
N PRO A 348 6.47 -1.41 -11.33
CA PRO A 348 6.22 -2.80 -11.68
C PRO A 348 7.41 -3.45 -12.38
N SER A 349 7.74 -4.68 -11.99
CA SER A 349 8.65 -5.53 -12.76
C SER A 349 8.19 -5.66 -14.21
N ASN A 350 9.08 -6.09 -15.12
CA ASN A 350 8.69 -6.29 -16.51
C ASN A 350 7.54 -7.31 -16.67
N GLU A 351 7.49 -8.35 -15.81
CA GLU A 351 6.41 -9.33 -15.80
C GLU A 351 5.06 -8.69 -15.45
N ALA A 352 5.00 -7.96 -14.33
CA ALA A 352 3.78 -7.26 -13.95
C ALA A 352 3.41 -6.16 -14.96
N TRP A 353 4.40 -5.45 -15.50
CA TRP A 353 4.20 -4.38 -16.47
C TRP A 353 3.61 -4.89 -17.79
N GLU A 354 4.05 -6.05 -18.27
CA GLU A 354 3.50 -6.66 -19.46
C GLU A 354 2.00 -6.95 -19.30
N LEU A 355 1.59 -7.52 -18.16
CA LEU A 355 0.18 -7.76 -17.85
C LEU A 355 -0.63 -6.46 -17.81
N ILE A 356 -0.09 -5.42 -17.15
CA ILE A 356 -0.72 -4.10 -17.05
C ILE A 356 -0.93 -3.50 -18.46
N ARG A 357 0.12 -3.44 -19.28
CA ARG A 357 0.06 -2.86 -20.62
C ARG A 357 -0.92 -3.61 -21.51
N ASN A 358 -0.79 -4.93 -21.57
CA ASN A 358 -1.63 -5.77 -22.42
C ASN A 358 -3.12 -5.60 -22.08
N PHE A 359 -3.46 -5.57 -20.79
CA PHE A 359 -4.84 -5.36 -20.36
C PHE A 359 -5.33 -3.95 -20.70
N TYR A 360 -4.52 -2.92 -20.40
CA TYR A 360 -4.88 -1.52 -20.66
C TYR A 360 -5.10 -1.25 -22.15
N GLU A 361 -4.22 -1.77 -23.01
CA GLU A 361 -4.30 -1.62 -24.47
C GLU A 361 -5.52 -2.33 -25.05
N ALA A 362 -5.80 -3.55 -24.58
CA ALA A 362 -6.92 -4.35 -25.06
C ALA A 362 -8.29 -3.80 -24.63
N HIS A 363 -8.40 -3.23 -23.42
CA HIS A 363 -9.69 -2.98 -22.79
C HIS A 363 -9.96 -1.54 -22.39
N LEU A 364 -8.93 -0.76 -22.02
CA LEU A 364 -9.11 0.56 -21.40
C LEU A 364 -8.73 1.73 -22.32
N THR A 365 -7.85 1.51 -23.29
CA THR A 365 -7.27 2.60 -24.10
C THR A 365 -8.32 3.36 -24.92
N LYS A 366 -9.30 2.65 -25.49
CA LYS A 366 -10.31 3.23 -26.39
C LYS A 366 -11.48 3.92 -25.69
N ALA A 367 -11.58 3.81 -24.36
CA ALA A 367 -12.66 4.44 -23.61
C ALA A 367 -12.39 5.95 -23.44
N ASP A 368 -13.45 6.76 -23.53
CA ASP A 368 -13.38 8.20 -23.26
C ASP A 368 -13.20 8.45 -21.75
N GLU A 369 -13.77 7.59 -20.90
CA GLU A 369 -13.64 7.64 -19.45
C GLU A 369 -13.48 6.24 -18.85
N ARG A 370 -12.66 6.12 -17.80
CA ARG A 370 -12.31 4.88 -17.11
C ARG A 370 -12.74 4.97 -15.65
N ILE A 371 -13.66 4.12 -15.23
CA ILE A 371 -14.17 4.06 -13.86
C ILE A 371 -13.66 2.79 -13.20
N GLY A 372 -12.88 2.90 -12.14
CA GLY A 372 -12.44 1.75 -11.37
C GLY A 372 -13.33 1.50 -10.16
N LEU A 373 -13.71 0.25 -9.95
CA LEU A 373 -14.50 -0.23 -8.82
C LEU A 373 -13.65 -1.25 -8.06
N GLN A 374 -13.07 -0.81 -6.95
CA GLN A 374 -12.32 -1.66 -6.04
C GLN A 374 -13.28 -2.17 -4.95
N ILE A 375 -13.49 -3.49 -4.93
CA ILE A 375 -14.50 -4.14 -4.09
C ILE A 375 -13.83 -5.17 -3.19
N ARG A 376 -13.78 -4.87 -1.88
CA ARG A 376 -13.35 -5.79 -0.84
C ARG A 376 -14.53 -6.11 0.07
N VAL A 377 -14.76 -7.40 0.29
CA VAL A 377 -15.78 -7.91 1.23
C VAL A 377 -15.04 -8.58 2.38
N PHE A 378 -15.03 -7.97 3.57
CA PHE A 378 -14.34 -8.55 4.73
C PHE A 378 -15.05 -9.78 5.26
N ASN A 379 -16.37 -9.69 5.47
CA ASN A 379 -17.16 -10.80 5.98
C ASN A 379 -18.48 -10.96 5.20
N THR A 380 -18.59 -12.04 4.43
CA THR A 380 -19.78 -12.34 3.63
C THR A 380 -21.00 -12.75 4.46
N GLN A 381 -20.83 -13.09 5.74
CA GLN A 381 -21.94 -13.40 6.65
C GLN A 381 -22.61 -12.14 7.20
N GLN A 382 -21.85 -11.05 7.33
CA GLN A 382 -22.35 -9.78 7.89
C GLN A 382 -23.05 -8.93 6.83
N THR A 383 -22.52 -8.90 5.60
CA THR A 383 -23.07 -8.08 4.52
C THR A 383 -23.26 -8.91 3.26
N PRO A 384 -24.52 -9.16 2.83
CA PRO A 384 -24.80 -9.92 1.62
C PRO A 384 -24.23 -9.23 0.36
N HIS A 385 -23.68 -10.00 -0.57
CA HIS A 385 -23.13 -9.46 -1.82
C HIS A 385 -24.10 -8.58 -2.62
N GLN A 386 -25.41 -8.86 -2.55
CA GLN A 386 -26.41 -8.07 -3.24
C GLN A 386 -26.54 -6.65 -2.66
N ILE A 387 -26.34 -6.48 -1.35
CA ILE A 387 -26.36 -5.17 -0.70
C ILE A 387 -25.17 -4.34 -1.18
N ILE A 388 -23.97 -4.93 -1.21
CA ILE A 388 -22.76 -4.27 -1.71
C ILE A 388 -22.91 -3.89 -3.19
N LEU A 389 -23.46 -4.79 -4.02
CA LEU A 389 -23.72 -4.48 -5.42
C LEU A 389 -24.71 -3.31 -5.59
N ASN A 390 -25.80 -3.31 -4.82
CA ASN A 390 -26.79 -2.24 -4.86
C ASN A 390 -26.19 -0.91 -4.40
N GLU A 391 -25.35 -0.91 -3.36
CA GLU A 391 -24.63 0.26 -2.87
C GLU A 391 -23.66 0.82 -3.92
N ILE A 392 -22.90 -0.04 -4.61
CA ILE A 392 -22.02 0.36 -5.71
C ILE A 392 -22.80 1.06 -6.83
N VAL A 393 -23.93 0.46 -7.24
CA VAL A 393 -24.79 1.03 -8.30
C VAL A 393 -25.38 2.37 -7.84
N ALA A 394 -25.90 2.44 -6.60
CA ALA A 394 -26.44 3.66 -6.03
C ALA A 394 -25.37 4.77 -5.96
N CYS A 395 -24.18 4.45 -5.46
CA CYS A 395 -23.04 5.36 -5.43
C CYS A 395 -22.66 5.87 -6.82
N ALA A 396 -22.57 4.97 -7.80
CA ALA A 396 -22.18 5.31 -9.16
C ALA A 396 -23.21 6.20 -9.86
N HIS A 397 -24.50 5.94 -9.66
CA HIS A 397 -25.59 6.75 -10.22
C HIS A 397 -25.66 8.12 -9.56
N GLN A 398 -25.72 8.18 -8.22
CA GLN A 398 -25.84 9.43 -7.46
C GLN A 398 -24.70 10.40 -7.79
N ASN A 399 -23.50 9.88 -8.03
CA ASN A 399 -22.31 10.68 -8.33
C ASN A 399 -21.99 10.76 -9.82
N LYS A 400 -22.91 10.35 -10.70
CA LYS A 400 -22.82 10.45 -12.17
C LYS A 400 -21.58 9.76 -12.76
N LEU A 401 -21.03 8.78 -12.06
CA LEU A 401 -19.93 7.96 -12.55
C LEU A 401 -20.42 7.04 -13.66
N LEU A 402 -21.62 6.48 -13.47
CA LEU A 402 -22.31 5.64 -14.45
C LEU A 402 -23.74 6.12 -14.65
N PRO A 403 -24.31 5.95 -15.85
CA PRO A 403 -25.65 6.43 -16.15
C PRO A 403 -26.72 5.53 -15.54
N GLU A 404 -27.81 6.14 -15.08
CA GLU A 404 -28.98 5.43 -14.58
C GLU A 404 -29.65 4.61 -15.69
N PHE A 405 -30.54 3.70 -15.31
CA PHE A 405 -31.37 2.95 -16.26
C PHE A 405 -32.65 3.72 -16.59
N GLU A 406 -33.14 3.65 -17.83
CA GLU A 406 -34.41 4.28 -18.21
C GLU A 406 -35.58 3.68 -17.42
N LEU A 407 -36.35 4.54 -16.76
CA LEU A 407 -37.71 4.20 -16.34
C LEU A 407 -38.63 4.33 -17.57
N GLN A 408 -39.45 3.32 -17.84
CA GLN A 408 -40.35 3.31 -19.00
C GLN A 408 -41.13 4.64 -19.10
N ASN A 409 -40.98 5.32 -20.26
CA ASN A 409 -41.72 6.50 -20.74
C ASN A 409 -41.11 7.91 -20.61
N SER A 410 -39.87 8.15 -21.06
CA SER A 410 -39.52 9.49 -21.58
C SER A 410 -38.35 9.44 -22.57
N ALA A 411 -38.67 9.39 -23.87
CA ALA A 411 -37.68 9.51 -24.93
C ALA A 411 -37.59 10.96 -25.42
N THR A 412 -36.63 11.71 -24.89
CA THR A 412 -36.10 12.92 -25.55
C THR A 412 -34.69 13.17 -25.01
N PHE A 413 -33.70 12.53 -25.64
CA PHE A 413 -32.31 12.80 -25.31
C PHE A 413 -31.81 14.01 -26.10
N PRO A 414 -31.16 14.98 -25.44
CA PRO A 414 -30.38 15.99 -26.15
C PRO A 414 -29.39 15.31 -27.10
N LEU A 415 -29.03 16.02 -28.19
CA LEU A 415 -28.06 15.58 -29.18
C LEU A 415 -26.63 15.60 -28.60
N GLU A 416 -26.39 14.85 -27.53
CA GLU A 416 -25.07 14.72 -26.92
C GLU A 416 -24.24 13.66 -27.67
N LYS A 417 -22.94 13.95 -27.75
CA LYS A 417 -21.95 13.07 -28.37
C LYS A 417 -21.96 11.71 -27.65
N GLN A 418 -22.03 10.63 -28.41
CA GLN A 418 -21.89 9.27 -27.87
C GLN A 418 -20.51 9.15 -27.23
N THR A 419 -20.47 8.95 -25.92
CA THR A 419 -19.24 8.73 -25.13
C THR A 419 -19.19 7.29 -24.64
N SER A 420 -18.00 6.76 -24.44
CA SER A 420 -17.75 5.39 -24.01
C SER A 420 -17.07 5.37 -22.66
N LYS A 421 -17.60 4.56 -21.72
CA LYS A 421 -16.98 4.33 -20.41
C LYS A 421 -16.52 2.89 -20.29
N ALA A 422 -15.28 2.69 -19.85
CA ALA A 422 -14.79 1.39 -19.41
C ALA A 422 -14.87 1.31 -17.88
N VAL A 423 -15.53 0.28 -17.37
CA VAL A 423 -15.63 0.00 -15.95
C VAL A 423 -14.69 -1.14 -15.62
N LEU A 424 -13.66 -0.86 -14.83
CA LEU A 424 -12.72 -1.84 -14.32
C LEU A 424 -13.17 -2.30 -12.94
N VAL A 425 -13.57 -3.56 -12.82
CA VAL A 425 -13.98 -4.18 -11.56
C VAL A 425 -12.84 -5.01 -11.00
N VAL A 426 -12.45 -4.73 -9.77
CA VAL A 426 -11.40 -5.48 -9.05
C VAL A 426 -11.98 -6.02 -7.76
N SER A 427 -12.03 -7.35 -7.67
CA SER A 427 -12.68 -8.10 -6.59
C SER A 427 -12.20 -9.54 -6.60
N LEU A 428 -12.08 -10.16 -5.42
CA LEU A 428 -11.88 -11.61 -5.31
C LEU A 428 -13.02 -12.40 -5.96
N TYR A 429 -14.24 -11.87 -5.94
CA TYR A 429 -15.44 -12.52 -6.44
C TYR A 429 -15.80 -12.05 -7.85
N SER A 430 -16.00 -12.98 -8.79
CA SER A 430 -16.39 -12.67 -10.19
C SER A 430 -17.79 -12.06 -10.30
N LYS A 431 -18.67 -12.41 -9.35
CA LYS A 431 -20.10 -12.07 -9.35
C LYS A 431 -20.37 -10.57 -9.50
N TYR A 432 -19.47 -9.69 -9.05
CA TYR A 432 -19.65 -8.24 -9.18
C TYR A 432 -19.46 -7.77 -10.62
N GLY A 433 -18.38 -8.19 -11.27
CA GLY A 433 -18.12 -7.86 -12.68
C GLY A 433 -19.19 -8.47 -13.60
N GLU A 434 -19.55 -9.73 -13.37
CA GLU A 434 -20.57 -10.44 -14.15
C GLU A 434 -21.96 -9.79 -14.04
N LYS A 435 -22.40 -9.45 -12.82
CA LYS A 435 -23.71 -8.80 -12.62
C LYS A 435 -23.75 -7.39 -13.19
N LEU A 436 -22.72 -6.56 -12.95
CA LEU A 436 -22.66 -5.21 -13.53
C LEU A 436 -22.65 -5.28 -15.07
N LYS A 437 -21.86 -6.19 -15.65
CA LYS A 437 -21.86 -6.41 -17.09
C LYS A 437 -23.24 -6.76 -17.62
N THR A 438 -23.93 -7.69 -16.95
CA THR A 438 -25.28 -8.10 -17.34
C THR A 438 -26.25 -6.92 -17.25
N MET A 439 -26.24 -6.16 -16.16
CA MET A 439 -27.11 -5.00 -15.97
C MET A 439 -27.00 -3.97 -17.11
N TYR A 440 -25.79 -3.60 -17.51
CA TYR A 440 -25.57 -2.64 -18.60
C TYR A 440 -25.73 -3.22 -20.02
N GLN A 441 -25.81 -4.55 -20.15
CA GLN A 441 -26.12 -5.21 -21.43
C GLN A 441 -27.63 -5.39 -21.63
N THR A 442 -28.38 -5.65 -20.56
CA THR A 442 -29.81 -5.96 -20.63
C THR A 442 -30.70 -4.74 -20.51
N ASN A 443 -30.26 -3.69 -19.81
CA ASN A 443 -31.07 -2.51 -19.54
C ASN A 443 -30.70 -1.36 -20.49
N THR A 444 -31.70 -0.61 -20.95
CA THR A 444 -31.48 0.65 -21.65
C THR A 444 -30.96 1.68 -20.66
N SER A 445 -29.79 2.26 -20.96
CA SER A 445 -29.27 3.39 -20.18
C SER A 445 -30.09 4.64 -20.46
N SER A 446 -30.33 5.45 -19.44
CA SER A 446 -30.88 6.81 -19.50
C SER A 446 -29.98 7.80 -20.24
N SER A 447 -28.89 7.33 -20.85
CA SER A 447 -27.97 8.12 -21.65
C SER A 447 -27.54 7.32 -22.87
N ARG A 448 -27.04 8.00 -23.91
CA ARG A 448 -26.43 7.34 -25.08
C ARG A 448 -25.01 6.82 -24.82
N GLN A 449 -24.58 6.73 -23.56
CA GLN A 449 -23.23 6.30 -23.20
C GLN A 449 -23.06 4.78 -23.41
N VAL A 450 -21.93 4.36 -23.97
CA VAL A 450 -21.60 2.94 -24.15
C VAL A 450 -20.77 2.47 -22.96
N ILE A 451 -21.35 1.60 -22.12
CA ILE A 451 -20.68 1.07 -20.93
C ILE A 451 -20.11 -0.32 -21.22
N LYS A 452 -18.82 -0.51 -20.95
CA LYS A 452 -18.16 -1.83 -21.05
C LYS A 452 -17.54 -2.19 -19.71
N VAL A 453 -17.88 -3.35 -19.18
CA VAL A 453 -17.42 -3.82 -17.87
C VAL A 453 -16.35 -4.91 -18.06
N TYR A 454 -15.24 -4.76 -17.36
CA TYR A 454 -14.09 -5.65 -17.40
C TYR A 454 -13.64 -6.00 -15.99
N GLN A 455 -13.29 -7.27 -15.77
CA GLN A 455 -12.70 -7.75 -14.52
C GLN A 455 -11.44 -8.56 -14.88
N PRO A 456 -10.22 -8.11 -14.50
CA PRO A 456 -8.97 -8.76 -14.90
C PRO A 456 -8.83 -10.17 -14.34
N SER A 457 -9.15 -10.36 -13.06
CA SER A 457 -9.10 -11.66 -12.41
C SER A 457 -10.15 -11.79 -11.30
N HIS A 458 -10.32 -13.01 -10.81
CA HIS A 458 -11.11 -13.36 -9.63
C HIS A 458 -10.52 -14.64 -9.03
N GLU A 459 -10.08 -14.58 -7.78
CA GLU A 459 -9.39 -15.71 -7.14
C GLU A 459 -10.17 -16.32 -5.98
N GLU A 460 -11.36 -15.78 -5.67
CA GLU A 460 -12.32 -16.18 -4.62
C GLU A 460 -11.77 -16.14 -3.18
N ARG A 461 -10.45 -16.25 -3.01
CA ARG A 461 -9.71 -16.20 -1.76
C ARG A 461 -8.42 -15.43 -1.93
N GLN A 462 -8.00 -14.77 -0.86
CA GLN A 462 -6.70 -14.12 -0.78
C GLN A 462 -5.63 -15.17 -0.49
N ASN A 463 -4.52 -15.14 -1.24
CA ASN A 463 -3.39 -16.07 -1.07
C ASN A 463 -2.06 -15.31 -1.10
N SER A 464 -1.84 -14.47 -0.09
CA SER A 464 -0.74 -13.49 -0.10
C SER A 464 0.67 -14.09 -0.04
N SER A 465 0.83 -15.39 0.19
CA SER A 465 2.10 -16.11 0.12
C SER A 465 2.40 -16.67 -1.29
N ASP A 466 1.48 -16.53 -2.25
CA ASP A 466 1.67 -16.95 -3.63
C ASP A 466 2.16 -15.79 -4.50
N SER A 467 3.27 -16.02 -5.22
CA SER A 467 3.90 -14.99 -6.04
C SER A 467 3.01 -14.52 -7.19
N MET A 468 2.30 -15.43 -7.85
CA MET A 468 1.43 -15.09 -9.00
C MET A 468 0.17 -14.37 -8.54
N HIS A 469 -0.41 -14.76 -7.40
CA HIS A 469 -1.48 -14.01 -6.71
C HIS A 469 -1.06 -12.56 -6.49
N ASN A 470 0.14 -12.34 -5.96
CA ASN A 470 0.63 -10.98 -5.71
C ASN A 470 0.94 -10.21 -7.01
N ILE A 471 1.42 -10.86 -8.08
CA ILE A 471 1.61 -10.22 -9.39
C ILE A 471 0.26 -9.74 -9.96
N LYS A 472 -0.79 -10.56 -9.88
CA LYS A 472 -2.15 -10.16 -10.29
C LYS A 472 -2.69 -9.04 -9.42
N ALA A 473 -2.57 -9.15 -8.11
CA ALA A 473 -2.97 -8.09 -7.18
C ALA A 473 -2.25 -6.76 -7.50
N TRP A 474 -0.95 -6.81 -7.78
CA TRP A 474 -0.18 -5.63 -8.16
C TRP A 474 -0.64 -5.05 -9.51
N THR A 475 -0.89 -5.91 -10.50
CA THR A 475 -1.44 -5.54 -11.80
C THR A 475 -2.77 -4.79 -11.65
N GLU A 476 -3.66 -5.31 -10.81
CA GLU A 476 -4.99 -4.73 -10.56
C GLU A 476 -4.93 -3.41 -9.80
N ILE A 477 -4.09 -3.30 -8.76
CA ILE A 477 -3.82 -2.02 -8.07
C ILE A 477 -3.35 -0.97 -9.08
N TYR A 478 -2.40 -1.36 -9.95
CA TYR A 478 -1.84 -0.43 -10.92
C TYR A 478 -2.89 0.00 -11.95
N LEU A 479 -3.67 -0.93 -12.50
CA LEU A 479 -4.75 -0.63 -13.44
C LEU A 479 -5.81 0.31 -12.84
N LEU A 480 -6.21 0.10 -11.58
CA LEU A 480 -7.10 1.04 -10.87
C LEU A 480 -6.48 2.43 -10.77
N SER A 481 -5.16 2.52 -10.52
CA SER A 481 -4.45 3.82 -10.48
C SER A 481 -4.41 4.56 -11.82
N LEU A 482 -4.79 3.90 -12.93
CA LEU A 482 -4.90 4.49 -14.27
C LEU A 482 -6.34 4.90 -14.62
N CYS A 483 -7.31 4.67 -13.73
CA CYS A 483 -8.69 5.11 -13.92
C CYS A 483 -8.84 6.62 -13.69
N ASP A 484 -9.89 7.19 -14.25
CA ASP A 484 -10.24 8.62 -14.13
C ASP A 484 -11.01 8.93 -12.85
N ALA A 485 -11.80 7.95 -12.38
CA ALA A 485 -12.50 7.98 -11.11
C ALA A 485 -12.47 6.60 -10.46
N LEU A 486 -12.52 6.57 -9.13
CA LEU A 486 -12.50 5.35 -8.34
C LEU A 486 -13.65 5.32 -7.34
N VAL A 487 -14.26 4.14 -7.21
CA VAL A 487 -15.05 3.75 -6.04
C VAL A 487 -14.25 2.69 -5.28
N THR A 488 -14.10 2.86 -3.98
CA THR A 488 -13.30 1.95 -3.13
C THR A 488 -14.11 1.42 -1.96
N SER A 489 -13.78 0.22 -1.50
CA SER A 489 -14.35 -0.33 -0.27
C SER A 489 -13.69 0.28 0.97
N PRO A 490 -14.46 0.55 2.05
CA PRO A 490 -13.93 1.06 3.30
C PRO A 490 -12.87 0.10 3.89
N MET A 491 -11.90 0.62 4.65
CA MET A 491 -10.78 -0.12 5.26
C MET A 491 -9.83 -0.82 4.28
N SER A 492 -10.05 -0.77 2.96
CA SER A 492 -9.26 -1.55 2.03
C SER A 492 -7.94 -0.85 1.67
N THR A 493 -6.84 -1.36 2.23
CA THR A 493 -5.49 -0.85 1.92
C THR A 493 -5.09 -1.08 0.46
N PHE A 494 -5.67 -2.09 -0.20
CA PHE A 494 -5.59 -2.27 -1.66
C PHE A 494 -6.14 -1.05 -2.41
N GLY A 495 -7.31 -0.57 -2.00
CA GLY A 495 -7.91 0.66 -2.49
C GLY A 495 -7.01 1.86 -2.22
N TYR A 496 -6.48 1.98 -1.00
CA TYR A 496 -5.58 3.07 -0.62
C TYR A 496 -4.40 3.22 -1.55
N VAL A 497 -3.68 2.13 -1.82
CA VAL A 497 -2.54 2.15 -2.74
C VAL A 497 -2.98 2.59 -4.13
N ALA A 498 -4.08 2.05 -4.67
CA ALA A 498 -4.54 2.35 -6.01
C ALA A 498 -4.86 3.85 -6.20
N HIS A 499 -5.69 4.43 -5.31
CA HIS A 499 -6.07 5.83 -5.44
C HIS A 499 -4.92 6.78 -5.11
N SER A 500 -4.06 6.41 -4.15
CA SER A 500 -2.88 7.20 -3.81
C SER A 500 -1.81 7.19 -4.91
N LEU A 501 -1.61 6.09 -5.63
CA LEU A 501 -0.71 6.06 -6.81
C LEU A 501 -1.29 6.85 -8.00
N GLY A 502 -2.62 6.82 -8.14
CA GLY A 502 -3.33 7.52 -9.21
C GLY A 502 -3.44 9.03 -8.99
N GLY A 503 -3.24 9.51 -7.76
CA GLY A 503 -3.51 10.90 -7.41
C GLY A 503 -5.02 11.18 -7.35
N LEU A 504 -5.80 10.20 -6.91
CA LEU A 504 -7.25 10.18 -7.00
C LEU A 504 -7.88 10.29 -5.61
N LYS A 505 -8.96 11.07 -5.54
CA LYS A 505 -9.85 11.17 -4.38
C LYS A 505 -11.07 10.27 -4.62
N PRO A 506 -11.09 9.04 -4.07
CA PRO A 506 -12.11 8.06 -4.39
C PRO A 506 -13.47 8.42 -3.80
N TRP A 507 -14.52 7.76 -4.29
CA TRP A 507 -15.79 7.61 -3.58
C TRP A 507 -15.73 6.35 -2.72
N ILE A 508 -15.81 6.49 -1.41
CA ILE A 508 -15.69 5.39 -0.46
C ILE A 508 -17.10 4.90 -0.09
N LEU A 509 -17.36 3.62 -0.35
CA LEU A 509 -18.61 2.96 0.08
C LEU A 509 -18.73 3.03 1.61
N GLN A 510 -19.95 3.10 2.13
CA GLN A 510 -20.19 3.28 3.56
C GLN A 510 -20.38 1.95 4.30
N THR A 511 -20.80 0.89 3.60
CA THR A 511 -21.11 -0.39 4.24
C THR A 511 -19.85 -1.17 4.56
N LEU A 512 -19.55 -1.25 5.86
CA LEU A 512 -18.72 -2.33 6.42
C LEU A 512 -19.61 -3.49 6.88
N TYR A 513 -20.66 -3.17 7.63
CA TYR A 513 -21.61 -4.12 8.20
C TYR A 513 -23.04 -3.64 7.95
N GLY A 514 -23.94 -4.56 7.59
CA GLY A 514 -25.36 -4.23 7.47
C GLY A 514 -26.10 -5.03 6.39
N LYS A 515 -27.42 -4.96 6.44
CA LYS A 515 -28.32 -5.63 5.49
C LYS A 515 -29.07 -4.66 4.57
N THR A 516 -28.75 -3.37 4.63
CA THR A 516 -29.40 -2.30 3.90
C THR A 516 -28.35 -1.39 3.27
N VAL A 517 -28.68 -0.82 2.11
CA VAL A 517 -27.81 0.17 1.47
C VAL A 517 -27.84 1.47 2.28
N PRO A 518 -26.69 2.03 2.69
CA PRO A 518 -26.61 3.31 3.40
C PRO A 518 -27.10 4.49 2.56
N ASP A 519 -27.51 5.56 3.24
CA ASP A 519 -27.83 6.85 2.63
C ASP A 519 -27.02 7.96 3.34
N PRO A 520 -26.02 8.57 2.67
CA PRO A 520 -25.59 8.29 1.29
C PRO A 520 -24.88 6.92 1.14
N PRO A 521 -24.92 6.27 -0.04
CA PRO A 521 -24.26 4.98 -0.32
C PRO A 521 -22.73 5.09 -0.37
N CYS A 522 -22.20 6.29 -0.61
CA CYS A 522 -20.76 6.54 -0.57
C CYS A 522 -20.46 8.01 -0.30
N GLN A 523 -19.24 8.28 0.16
CA GLN A 523 -18.74 9.61 0.44
C GLN A 523 -17.47 9.88 -0.37
N ARG A 524 -17.31 11.10 -0.91
CA ARG A 524 -16.06 11.50 -1.55
C ARG A 524 -14.97 11.64 -0.49
N ALA A 525 -13.86 10.96 -0.67
CA ALA A 525 -12.66 11.23 0.13
C ALA A 525 -12.20 12.67 -0.11
N LYS A 526 -11.85 13.37 0.97
CA LYS A 526 -11.36 14.75 0.88
C LYS A 526 -9.90 14.79 0.43
N TYR A 527 -9.16 13.74 0.76
CA TYR A 527 -7.73 13.60 0.60
C TYR A 527 -7.39 12.23 -0.01
N MET A 528 -6.31 12.17 -0.77
CA MET A 528 -5.81 10.95 -1.39
C MET A 528 -4.88 10.13 -0.48
N GLU A 529 -4.45 10.65 0.67
CA GLU A 529 -3.63 9.90 1.63
C GLU A 529 -4.35 8.63 2.20
N PRO A 530 -3.61 7.52 2.38
CA PRO A 530 -4.09 6.34 3.09
C PRO A 530 -4.49 6.62 4.55
N CYS A 531 -5.40 5.80 5.08
CA CYS A 531 -5.74 5.83 6.49
C CYS A 531 -4.75 5.02 7.36
N PHE A 532 -4.35 5.58 8.50
CA PHE A 532 -3.72 4.84 9.59
C PHE A 532 -4.82 4.27 10.50
N HIS A 533 -5.11 2.98 10.37
CA HIS A 533 -6.26 2.35 11.03
C HIS A 533 -6.15 2.29 12.55
N PHE A 534 -4.96 2.00 13.07
CA PHE A 534 -4.71 1.79 14.51
C PHE A 534 -3.64 2.74 15.04
N PRO A 535 -3.94 4.05 15.11
CA PRO A 535 -3.01 5.06 15.61
C PRO A 535 -2.78 4.93 17.12
N PRO A 536 -1.67 5.48 17.64
CA PRO A 536 -1.49 5.62 19.09
C PRO A 536 -2.60 6.51 19.66
N LYS A 537 -2.91 6.34 20.95
CA LYS A 537 -3.91 7.13 21.68
C LYS A 537 -3.32 7.95 22.83
N TYR A 538 -2.00 7.91 23.02
CA TYR A 538 -1.33 8.40 24.22
C TYR A 538 -0.50 9.65 23.96
N ASP A 539 -0.81 10.77 24.62
CA ASP A 539 0.01 11.97 24.55
C ASP A 539 1.25 11.83 25.44
N CYS A 540 2.42 11.84 24.80
CA CYS A 540 3.71 11.74 25.46
C CYS A 540 4.01 12.92 26.39
N ARG A 541 3.39 14.08 26.18
CA ARG A 541 3.62 15.31 26.95
C ARG A 541 2.67 15.44 28.13
N ALA A 542 1.39 15.19 27.89
CA ALA A 542 0.35 15.25 28.94
C ALA A 542 0.26 13.97 29.78
N ASN A 543 0.91 12.88 29.35
CA ASN A 543 0.90 11.59 30.03
C ASN A 543 -0.52 11.05 30.23
N SER A 544 -1.37 11.24 29.22
CA SER A 544 -2.81 10.90 29.22
C SER A 544 -3.25 10.46 27.83
N THR A 545 -4.42 9.82 27.75
CA THR A 545 -5.03 9.53 26.45
C THR A 545 -5.57 10.80 25.80
N VAL A 546 -5.43 10.94 24.49
CA VAL A 546 -5.90 12.11 23.74
C VAL A 546 -6.40 11.70 22.36
N ASP A 547 -7.33 12.49 21.82
CA ASP A 547 -7.63 12.51 20.40
C ASP A 547 -6.65 13.47 19.69
N PHE A 548 -5.75 12.90 18.89
CA PHE A 548 -4.72 13.67 18.19
C PHE A 548 -5.25 14.67 17.17
N THR A 549 -6.49 14.52 16.70
CA THR A 549 -7.12 15.51 15.80
C THR A 549 -7.33 16.86 16.50
N SER A 550 -7.47 16.86 17.83
CA SER A 550 -7.57 18.09 18.63
C SER A 550 -6.23 18.82 18.82
N LEU A 551 -5.11 18.12 18.62
CA LEU A 551 -3.76 18.64 18.84
C LEU A 551 -3.06 19.06 17.55
N PHE A 552 -3.39 18.42 16.42
CA PHE A 552 -2.70 18.61 15.15
C PHE A 552 -3.70 18.96 14.05
N ASN A 553 -3.65 20.20 13.57
CA ASN A 553 -4.53 20.72 12.51
C ASN A 553 -4.35 20.05 11.14
N HIS A 554 -3.25 19.33 10.93
CA HIS A 554 -2.94 18.56 9.73
C HIS A 554 -3.23 17.06 9.90
N ILE A 555 -4.01 16.69 10.92
CA ILE A 555 -4.47 15.32 11.16
C ILE A 555 -5.99 15.34 11.34
N GLU A 556 -6.71 14.56 10.54
CA GLU A 556 -8.16 14.34 10.67
C GLU A 556 -8.44 12.84 10.85
N HIS A 557 -9.63 12.51 11.35
CA HIS A 557 -10.13 11.14 11.31
C HIS A 557 -10.38 10.69 9.88
N CYS A 558 -10.21 9.41 9.62
CA CYS A 558 -10.50 8.83 8.32
C CYS A 558 -12.01 8.76 8.06
N GLU A 559 -12.42 8.93 6.81
CA GLU A 559 -13.82 8.84 6.39
C GLU A 559 -14.39 7.42 6.53
N ASP A 560 -13.52 6.40 6.52
CA ASP A 560 -13.89 4.99 6.47
C ASP A 560 -13.47 4.18 7.70
N VAL A 561 -12.70 4.78 8.61
CA VAL A 561 -12.27 4.18 9.88
C VAL A 561 -12.39 5.20 11.00
N SER A 562 -13.45 5.07 11.80
CA SER A 562 -13.83 6.03 12.84
C SER A 562 -12.68 6.42 13.79
N GLY A 563 -11.88 5.43 14.24
CA GLY A 563 -10.71 5.67 15.10
C GLY A 563 -9.39 5.87 14.36
N GLY A 564 -9.40 5.79 13.03
CA GLY A 564 -8.20 5.94 12.21
C GLY A 564 -7.82 7.41 12.03
N LEU A 565 -6.56 7.65 11.67
CA LEU A 565 -6.04 9.00 11.40
C LEU A 565 -5.48 9.09 9.98
N LYS A 566 -5.61 10.26 9.38
CA LYS A 566 -4.96 10.59 8.11
C LYS A 566 -4.33 11.96 8.14
N VAL A 567 -3.27 12.12 7.36
CA VAL A 567 -2.65 13.43 7.17
C VAL A 567 -3.50 14.24 6.19
N VAL A 568 -3.71 15.51 6.52
CA VAL A 568 -4.51 16.43 5.71
C VAL A 568 -3.75 17.72 5.43
N ASN A 569 -4.14 18.42 4.36
CA ASN A 569 -3.66 19.77 4.13
C ASN A 569 -4.32 20.71 5.15
N THR A 570 -3.51 21.50 5.85
CA THR A 570 -3.99 22.68 6.56
C THR A 570 -4.34 23.72 5.51
N TYR A 571 -5.58 24.21 5.51
CA TYR A 571 -6.00 25.28 4.60
C TYR A 571 -5.04 26.49 4.71
N ASP A 572 -4.75 27.09 3.56
CA ASP A 572 -4.23 28.46 3.42
C ASP A 572 -5.14 29.48 4.14
#